data_AF-A0A1N6DIA6-F1
#
_entry.id   AF-A0A1N6DIA6-F1
#
_cell.length_a   1.000
_cell.length_b   1.000
_cell.length_c   1.000
_cell.angle_alpha   90.00
_cell.angle_beta   90.00
_cell.angle_gamma   90.00
#
_symmetry.space_group_name_H-M   'P 1'
#
loop_
_entity.id
_entity.type
_entity.pdbx_description
1 polymer ?
#
loop_
_entity_poly.entity_id
_entity_poly.type
_entity_poly.pdbx_seq_one_letter_code
_entity_poly.pdbx_strand_id
1 'polypeptide(L)'
;MLKVSVVVATYSSGPGLDKLVASLDAQTMPAEEFEVIFVDDGSPDDTVARLQRIAATRPNVRVERIENSGWASRPRNVGTDLAVGEYILFMDHDDELYPDALRAASEFARRAGADVLNGKEARTHDPGWALDTYRGDREQDLGREDAHPLIPMNPHKLYRAAFLRQHGIRFPEGRRVFWEDAFFNIEVAAHATTISTLTSVPFYHWVQTDGSGSTTFKRSDPAWWEYLDRVLESADRHLGRDSLQSHQLRRHQYRSRVLSSFVPAHERRPASERQLIEERARALQARFMDPTDDAALDVGALAVARALRLGDAAVLAHVAKSAGTDRFEPATLTSVRWEQGRLVIAATSSTVRRLPGGGTFRIDDERVLAVPAEVIGRIGTPDDFDVTDELDASSGAFAVRGRSSRIAWLTGGETTAREVSRTDDGHEARFSMSVAGQIDVRAAAAGVALDAQVWDVFLRMHRAGRVQQPRLRASTPALPTLIDGRPAVAYTNRDGFLSIDLGGTVTSLFDGSTPTKAMSVVQHDGLTSVTVDLPGVPVSGDGTGDGQVELTYRRDGIRSQLVGTARRLLRREHPATRFPVRYAVTEDGARATIELPSESGRYQWRPSERSPGLPSWALSVANGAANLTVDRA
;
A
#
# COMPACT_ATOMS: atom_id res chain seq x y z
N MET A 1 15.49 27.26 14.45
CA MET A 1 16.44 26.59 13.53
C MET A 1 15.61 25.70 12.62
N LEU A 2 15.87 25.73 11.31
CA LEU A 2 15.13 24.88 10.37
C LEU A 2 15.56 23.42 10.57
N LYS A 3 14.58 22.55 10.80
CA LYS A 3 14.76 21.11 11.01
C LYS A 3 14.85 20.36 9.69
N VAL A 4 14.04 20.74 8.70
CA VAL A 4 13.98 20.05 7.40
C VAL A 4 13.98 21.04 6.24
N SER A 5 14.76 20.76 5.20
CA SER A 5 14.59 21.34 3.87
C SER A 5 13.99 20.30 2.95
N VAL A 6 12.79 20.58 2.43
CA VAL A 6 12.12 19.75 1.44
C VAL A 6 12.53 20.23 0.06
N VAL A 7 13.33 19.45 -0.66
CA VAL A 7 13.80 19.75 -2.02
C VAL A 7 12.89 19.04 -3.02
N VAL A 8 12.21 19.81 -3.86
CA VAL A 8 11.28 19.29 -4.87
C VAL A 8 11.82 19.57 -6.26
N ALA A 9 12.18 18.51 -6.99
CA ALA A 9 12.61 18.64 -8.39
C ALA A 9 11.39 18.74 -9.32
N THR A 10 11.27 19.84 -10.04
CA THR A 10 10.09 20.17 -10.85
C THR A 10 10.42 20.28 -12.33
N TYR A 11 9.57 19.70 -13.18
CA TYR A 11 9.62 19.86 -14.64
C TYR A 11 8.24 19.53 -15.22
N SER A 12 7.56 20.50 -15.83
CA SER A 12 6.20 20.35 -16.38
C SER A 12 5.22 19.66 -15.41
N SER A 13 5.14 20.14 -14.18
CA SER A 13 4.56 19.39 -13.04
C SER A 13 3.05 19.15 -13.11
N GLY A 14 2.35 19.73 -14.08
CA GLY A 14 0.95 19.42 -14.38
C GLY A 14 0.02 19.57 -13.17
N PRO A 15 -1.09 18.80 -13.11
CA PRO A 15 -2.07 18.93 -12.03
C PRO A 15 -1.63 18.32 -10.69
N GLY A 16 -0.59 17.48 -10.66
CA GLY A 16 -0.08 16.86 -9.44
C GLY A 16 0.44 17.87 -8.41
N LEU A 17 0.99 18.99 -8.90
CA LEU A 17 1.56 20.05 -8.08
C LEU A 17 0.61 20.58 -6.99
N ASP A 18 -0.69 20.71 -7.28
CA ASP A 18 -1.64 21.27 -6.31
C ASP A 18 -1.85 20.32 -5.12
N LYS A 19 -1.82 19.00 -5.36
CA LYS A 19 -1.91 17.99 -4.30
C LYS A 19 -0.64 17.93 -3.47
N LEU A 20 0.52 17.99 -4.14
CA LEU A 20 1.81 18.09 -3.47
C LEU A 20 1.82 19.29 -2.51
N VAL A 21 1.46 20.48 -2.98
CA VAL A 21 1.43 21.70 -2.15
C VAL A 21 0.43 21.56 -1.01
N ALA A 22 -0.76 21.01 -1.26
CA ALA A 22 -1.74 20.76 -0.20
C ALA A 22 -1.20 19.79 0.86
N SER A 23 -0.40 18.79 0.47
CA SER A 23 0.23 17.84 1.40
C SER A 23 1.34 18.48 2.25
N LEU A 24 2.04 19.48 1.72
CA LEU A 24 3.02 20.29 2.44
C LEU A 24 2.34 21.27 3.41
N ASP A 25 1.24 21.89 3.00
CA ASP A 25 0.45 22.78 3.85
C ASP A 25 -0.25 22.02 4.99
N ALA A 26 -0.54 20.73 4.79
CA ALA A 26 -1.15 19.86 5.80
C ALA A 26 -0.15 19.32 6.83
N GLN A 27 1.14 19.69 6.76
CA GLN A 27 2.13 19.22 7.72
C GLN A 27 1.84 19.74 9.13
N THR A 28 1.99 18.88 10.14
CA THR A 28 1.86 19.23 11.57
C THR A 28 3.09 19.93 12.12
N MET A 29 4.23 19.87 11.41
CA MET A 29 5.41 20.67 11.73
C MET A 29 5.10 22.15 11.47
N PRO A 30 5.41 23.07 12.40
CA PRO A 30 5.24 24.50 12.17
C PRO A 30 6.01 24.97 10.93
N ALA A 31 5.40 25.85 10.13
CA ALA A 31 5.96 26.32 8.86
C ALA A 31 7.31 27.04 9.02
N GLU A 32 7.60 27.59 10.19
CA GLU A 32 8.88 28.22 10.55
C GLU A 32 10.01 27.21 10.87
N GLU A 33 9.69 25.92 10.99
CA GLU A 33 10.65 24.86 11.28
C GLU A 33 11.07 24.05 10.05
N PHE A 34 10.45 24.24 8.89
CA PHE A 34 10.90 23.65 7.64
C PHE A 34 10.84 24.64 6.49
N GLU A 35 11.64 24.42 5.46
CA GLU A 35 11.54 25.14 4.19
C GLU A 35 11.21 24.17 3.05
N VAL A 36 10.63 24.71 1.98
CA VAL A 36 10.40 23.99 0.73
C VAL A 36 11.15 24.72 -0.37
N ILE A 37 12.01 24.01 -1.07
CA ILE A 37 12.80 24.52 -2.17
C ILE A 37 12.35 23.79 -3.43
N PHE A 38 11.51 24.45 -4.22
CA PHE A 38 11.21 24.00 -5.57
C PHE A 38 12.36 24.39 -6.48
N VAL A 39 12.94 23.40 -7.17
CA VAL A 39 13.93 23.65 -8.22
C VAL A 39 13.33 23.24 -9.56
N ASP A 40 13.02 24.22 -10.39
CA ASP A 40 12.47 24.03 -11.73
C ASP A 40 13.58 23.79 -12.75
N ASP A 41 13.53 22.63 -13.39
CA ASP A 41 14.47 22.20 -14.42
C ASP A 41 14.14 22.81 -15.79
N GLY A 42 13.86 24.11 -15.82
CA GLY A 42 13.57 24.84 -17.05
C GLY A 42 12.27 24.40 -17.74
N SER A 43 11.17 24.32 -16.99
CA SER A 43 9.87 23.94 -17.54
C SER A 43 9.45 24.82 -18.72
N PRO A 44 8.91 24.23 -19.81
CA PRO A 44 8.42 24.95 -20.98
C PRO A 44 6.99 25.50 -20.81
N ASP A 45 6.27 25.08 -19.77
CA ASP A 45 4.89 25.44 -19.48
C ASP A 45 4.77 26.51 -18.38
N ASP A 46 3.58 26.66 -17.79
CA ASP A 46 3.32 27.66 -16.75
C ASP A 46 3.77 27.23 -15.34
N THR A 47 4.49 26.11 -15.19
CA THR A 47 4.93 25.54 -13.91
C THR A 47 5.66 26.59 -13.05
N VAL A 48 6.65 27.29 -13.61
CA VAL A 48 7.42 28.32 -12.87
C VAL A 48 6.51 29.43 -12.35
N ALA A 49 5.58 29.91 -13.17
CA ALA A 49 4.67 30.97 -12.78
C ALA A 49 3.71 30.51 -11.67
N ARG A 50 3.29 29.23 -11.69
CA ARG A 50 2.51 28.61 -10.61
C ARG A 50 3.31 28.54 -9.31
N LEU A 51 4.55 28.05 -9.38
CA LEU A 51 5.47 27.96 -8.23
C LEU A 51 5.72 29.34 -7.61
N GLN A 52 5.93 30.38 -8.42
CA GLN A 52 6.11 31.76 -7.93
C GLN A 52 4.87 32.26 -7.18
N ARG A 53 3.65 31.96 -7.66
CA ARG A 53 2.41 32.29 -6.94
C ARG A 53 2.29 31.54 -5.61
N ILE A 54 2.69 30.27 -5.58
CA ILE A 54 2.71 29.45 -4.36
C ILE A 54 3.66 30.06 -3.33
N ALA A 55 4.86 30.45 -3.75
CA ALA A 55 5.88 31.06 -2.90
C ALA A 55 5.47 32.45 -2.38
N ALA A 56 4.76 33.24 -3.19
CA ALA A 56 4.30 34.57 -2.80
C ALA A 56 3.38 34.58 -1.57
N THR A 57 2.70 33.46 -1.28
CA THR A 57 1.80 33.34 -0.12
C THR A 57 2.36 32.46 1.00
N ARG A 58 3.59 31.93 0.86
CA ARG A 58 4.19 30.98 1.81
C ARG A 58 5.63 31.39 2.13
N PRO A 59 5.89 31.95 3.33
CA PRO A 59 7.21 32.49 3.67
C PRO A 59 8.31 31.43 3.75
N ASN A 60 7.93 30.17 3.94
CA ASN A 60 8.84 29.02 3.98
C ASN A 60 9.08 28.36 2.61
N VAL A 61 8.53 28.90 1.52
CA VAL A 61 8.68 28.35 0.17
C VAL A 61 9.60 29.22 -0.67
N ARG A 62 10.55 28.57 -1.35
CA ARG A 62 11.50 29.18 -2.28
C ARG A 62 11.43 28.47 -3.62
N VAL A 63 11.68 29.23 -4.69
CA VAL A 63 11.66 28.72 -6.07
C VAL A 63 12.96 29.14 -6.72
N GLU A 64 13.71 28.16 -7.21
CA GLU A 64 14.89 28.35 -8.05
C GLU A 64 14.58 27.79 -9.44
N ARG A 65 14.97 28.51 -10.49
CA ARG A 65 14.83 28.04 -11.87
C ARG A 65 16.21 27.87 -12.46
N ILE A 66 16.48 26.70 -13.03
CA ILE A 66 17.72 26.40 -13.73
C ILE A 66 17.47 26.19 -15.23
N GLU A 67 18.56 26.17 -16.00
CA GLU A 67 18.52 25.68 -17.38
C GLU A 67 18.22 24.18 -17.37
N ASN A 68 17.35 23.73 -18.29
CA ASN A 68 16.93 22.34 -18.37
C ASN A 68 18.15 21.40 -18.48
N SER A 69 18.30 20.57 -17.46
CA SER A 69 19.37 19.60 -17.32
C SER A 69 19.03 18.27 -17.98
N GLY A 70 17.73 18.00 -18.14
CA GLY A 70 17.18 16.80 -18.77
C GLY A 70 16.85 15.67 -17.80
N TRP A 71 17.22 15.79 -16.51
CA TRP A 71 16.98 14.75 -15.50
C TRP A 71 16.90 15.34 -14.07
N ALA A 72 16.30 14.60 -13.14
CA ALA A 72 16.06 15.09 -11.77
C ALA A 72 17.34 15.33 -10.93
N SER A 73 18.50 14.81 -11.35
CA SER A 73 19.76 14.91 -10.58
C SER A 73 20.19 16.35 -10.30
N ARG A 74 20.26 17.20 -11.34
CA ARG A 74 20.77 18.58 -11.19
C ARG A 74 19.84 19.44 -10.33
N PRO A 75 18.50 19.43 -10.53
CA PRO A 75 17.59 20.11 -9.61
C PRO A 75 17.76 19.69 -8.15
N ARG A 76 17.93 18.38 -7.88
CA ARG A 76 18.16 17.87 -6.50
C ARG A 76 19.49 18.34 -5.92
N ASN A 77 20.56 18.37 -6.72
CA ASN A 77 21.87 18.88 -6.28
C ASN A 77 21.83 20.38 -5.98
N VAL A 78 21.22 21.18 -6.86
CA VAL A 78 21.01 22.61 -6.64
C VAL A 78 20.20 22.85 -5.37
N GLY A 79 19.12 22.08 -5.16
CA GLY A 79 18.34 22.14 -3.92
C GLY A 79 19.14 21.76 -2.69
N THR A 80 20.06 20.78 -2.78
CA THR A 80 20.97 20.38 -1.70
C THR A 80 21.90 21.52 -1.29
N ASP A 81 22.39 22.29 -2.26
CA ASP A 81 23.26 23.45 -2.02
C ASP A 81 22.50 24.63 -1.40
N LEU A 82 21.22 24.80 -1.76
CA LEU A 82 20.35 25.86 -1.23
C LEU A 82 19.74 25.56 0.15
N ALA A 83 19.66 24.28 0.52
CA ALA A 83 19.04 23.80 1.76
C ALA A 83 19.79 24.29 3.02
N VAL A 84 19.07 24.76 4.03
CA VAL A 84 19.63 25.21 5.31
C VAL A 84 19.08 24.45 6.53
N GLY A 85 18.19 23.48 6.31
CA GLY A 85 17.67 22.57 7.31
C GLY A 85 18.71 21.58 7.84
N GLU A 86 18.48 21.08 9.05
CA GLU A 86 19.30 20.02 9.66
C GLU A 86 19.28 18.73 8.82
N TYR A 87 18.10 18.39 8.28
CA TYR A 87 17.87 17.29 7.36
C TYR A 87 17.35 17.79 6.01
N ILE A 88 17.58 17.00 4.96
CA ILE A 88 17.08 17.22 3.61
C ILE A 88 16.17 16.04 3.24
N LEU A 89 14.98 16.36 2.73
CA LEU A 89 14.08 15.40 2.09
C LEU A 89 14.03 15.71 0.60
N PHE A 90 14.23 14.71 -0.26
CA PHE A 90 13.95 14.85 -1.69
C PHE A 90 12.54 14.34 -2.02
N MET A 91 11.77 15.15 -2.74
CA MET A 91 10.46 14.76 -3.26
C MET A 91 10.39 14.91 -4.78
N ASP A 92 9.59 14.06 -5.39
CA ASP A 92 9.15 14.25 -6.77
C ASP A 92 7.91 15.15 -6.81
N HIS A 93 7.71 15.88 -7.92
CA HIS A 93 6.72 16.96 -7.98
C HIS A 93 5.25 16.50 -8.10
N ASP A 94 5.02 15.20 -8.25
CA ASP A 94 3.73 14.56 -8.41
C ASP A 94 3.34 13.68 -7.21
N ASP A 95 4.16 13.65 -6.17
CA ASP A 95 3.97 12.86 -4.95
C ASP A 95 3.43 13.70 -3.77
N GLU A 96 3.07 13.01 -2.68
CA GLU A 96 2.44 13.61 -1.50
C GLU A 96 3.15 13.17 -0.20
N LEU A 97 3.17 14.05 0.81
CA LEU A 97 3.54 13.69 2.19
C LEU A 97 2.32 13.43 3.06
N TYR A 98 2.47 12.53 4.02
CA TYR A 98 1.47 12.38 5.06
C TYR A 98 1.59 13.51 6.10
N PRO A 99 0.48 13.94 6.75
CA PRO A 99 0.46 15.15 7.58
C PRO A 99 1.52 15.22 8.70
N ASP A 100 1.90 14.09 9.30
CA ASP A 100 2.84 14.07 10.42
C ASP A 100 4.27 13.68 10.02
N ALA A 101 4.52 13.52 8.72
CA ALA A 101 5.74 12.96 8.17
C ALA A 101 6.99 13.75 8.56
N LEU A 102 7.02 15.06 8.33
CA LEU A 102 8.21 15.88 8.62
C LEU A 102 8.53 15.92 10.11
N ARG A 103 7.50 16.11 10.94
CA ARG A 103 7.65 16.25 12.40
C ARG A 103 8.15 14.95 13.01
N ALA A 104 7.45 13.84 12.78
CA ALA A 104 7.80 12.55 13.35
C ALA A 104 9.17 12.06 12.85
N ALA A 105 9.45 12.20 11.56
CA ALA A 105 10.71 11.74 10.98
C ALA A 105 11.90 12.58 11.48
N SER A 106 11.80 13.91 11.53
CA SER A 106 12.91 14.74 12.04
C SER A 106 13.18 14.52 13.53
N GLU A 107 12.13 14.36 14.35
CA GLU A 107 12.26 14.04 15.77
C GLU A 107 12.91 12.67 16.00
N PHE A 108 12.48 11.66 15.24
CA PHE A 108 13.04 10.31 15.30
C PHE A 108 14.50 10.29 14.84
N ALA A 109 14.80 10.87 13.68
CA ALA A 109 16.15 10.91 13.11
C ALA A 109 17.13 11.60 14.05
N ARG A 110 16.75 12.75 14.61
CA ARG A 110 17.60 13.50 15.54
C ARG A 110 17.83 12.74 16.84
N ARG A 111 16.80 12.09 17.40
CA ARG A 111 16.93 11.26 18.61
C ARG A 111 17.88 10.09 18.39
N ALA A 112 17.76 9.40 17.25
CA ALA A 112 18.60 8.27 16.88
C ALA A 112 20.02 8.69 16.45
N GLY A 113 20.26 9.98 16.17
CA GLY A 113 21.52 10.43 15.57
C GLY A 113 21.68 9.98 14.11
N ALA A 114 20.57 9.76 13.40
CA ALA A 114 20.55 9.16 12.08
C ALA A 114 21.28 10.03 11.03
N ASP A 115 22.14 9.39 10.24
CA ASP A 115 22.64 9.95 8.99
C ASP A 115 21.54 9.96 7.94
N VAL A 116 20.74 8.89 7.92
CA VAL A 116 19.58 8.73 7.05
C VAL A 116 18.45 8.05 7.79
N LEU A 117 17.23 8.54 7.59
CA LEU A 117 16.00 7.91 8.05
C LEU A 117 15.12 7.51 6.87
N ASN A 118 14.84 6.22 6.78
CA ASN A 118 13.90 5.63 5.83
C ASN A 118 12.49 5.59 6.43
N GLY A 119 11.59 6.42 5.90
CA GLY A 119 10.22 6.52 6.39
C GLY A 119 9.26 5.63 5.62
N LYS A 120 8.24 5.10 6.29
CA LYS A 120 7.25 4.22 5.66
C LYS A 120 6.55 4.87 4.48
N GLU A 121 6.62 4.21 3.33
CA GLU A 121 6.02 4.69 2.10
C GLU A 121 4.76 3.91 1.70
N ALA A 122 3.91 4.55 0.89
CA ALA A 122 2.84 3.91 0.14
C ALA A 122 3.01 4.14 -1.36
N ARG A 123 2.45 3.25 -2.19
CA ARG A 123 2.43 3.40 -3.65
C ARG A 123 1.03 3.17 -4.20
N THR A 124 0.52 4.07 -5.03
CA THR A 124 -0.91 4.09 -5.44
C THR A 124 -1.43 2.75 -5.94
N HIS A 125 -0.70 2.05 -6.80
CA HIS A 125 -1.18 0.80 -7.40
C HIS A 125 -0.55 -0.47 -6.81
N ASP A 126 0.25 -0.36 -5.73
CA ASP A 126 0.92 -1.50 -5.11
C ASP A 126 0.59 -1.59 -3.60
N PRO A 127 -0.40 -2.42 -3.21
CA PRO A 127 -0.76 -2.61 -1.81
C PRO A 127 0.32 -3.32 -0.98
N GLY A 128 1.28 -3.99 -1.63
CA GLY A 128 2.35 -4.73 -0.97
C GLY A 128 3.68 -3.98 -0.89
N TRP A 129 3.71 -2.71 -1.33
CA TRP A 129 4.92 -1.90 -1.46
C TRP A 129 5.72 -1.89 -0.16
N ALA A 130 6.94 -2.43 -0.23
CA ALA A 130 7.97 -2.39 0.82
C ALA A 130 7.51 -2.81 2.24
N LEU A 131 6.45 -3.61 2.37
CA LEU A 131 5.95 -4.04 3.67
C LEU A 131 6.97 -4.87 4.48
N ASP A 132 7.86 -5.59 3.79
CA ASP A 132 8.91 -6.35 4.46
C ASP A 132 10.06 -5.46 4.96
N THR A 133 10.21 -4.25 4.40
CA THR A 133 11.12 -3.22 4.92
C THR A 133 10.54 -2.61 6.19
N TYR A 134 9.26 -2.23 6.16
CA TYR A 134 8.57 -1.47 7.21
C TYR A 134 7.87 -2.37 8.22
N ARG A 135 8.64 -3.21 8.93
CA ARG A 135 8.15 -4.13 9.96
C ARG A 135 8.06 -3.50 11.36
N GLY A 136 8.78 -2.41 11.61
CA GLY A 136 8.81 -1.73 12.89
C GLY A 136 9.79 -0.56 12.90
N ASP A 137 9.71 0.25 13.94
CA ASP A 137 10.62 1.37 14.16
C ASP A 137 11.98 0.86 14.63
N ARG A 138 13.06 1.40 14.05
CA ARG A 138 14.42 1.02 14.36
C ARG A 138 15.35 2.22 14.29
N GLU A 139 16.01 2.51 15.39
CA GLU A 139 16.99 3.61 15.47
C GLU A 139 18.28 3.27 14.73
N GLN A 140 18.66 2.00 14.67
CA GLN A 140 19.76 1.48 13.86
C GLN A 140 19.31 0.23 13.11
N ASP A 141 19.48 0.24 11.80
CA ASP A 141 19.04 -0.79 10.88
C ASP A 141 20.18 -1.33 10.00
N LEU A 142 21.38 -0.75 10.12
CA LEU A 142 22.59 -1.26 9.49
C LEU A 142 22.97 -2.63 10.08
N GLY A 143 23.37 -3.58 9.22
CA GLY A 143 23.82 -4.92 9.62
C GLY A 143 22.73 -6.01 9.59
N ARG A 144 21.48 -5.65 9.32
CA ARG A 144 20.42 -6.62 9.03
C ARG A 144 20.79 -7.49 7.82
N GLU A 145 20.47 -8.78 7.83
CA GLU A 145 20.86 -9.71 6.74
C GLU A 145 19.85 -9.82 5.59
N ASP A 146 18.54 -9.68 5.87
CA ASP A 146 17.45 -9.93 4.91
C ASP A 146 17.47 -8.95 3.71
N ALA A 147 17.57 -7.65 3.98
CA ALA A 147 17.57 -6.58 3.00
C ALA A 147 18.30 -5.33 3.52
N HIS A 148 18.96 -4.63 2.59
CA HIS A 148 19.59 -3.36 2.86
C HIS A 148 18.55 -2.31 3.34
N PRO A 149 18.83 -1.53 4.39
CA PRO A 149 17.84 -0.62 4.99
C PRO A 149 17.48 0.58 4.10
N LEU A 150 18.30 0.91 3.11
CA LEU A 150 17.97 1.90 2.08
C LEU A 150 17.08 1.37 0.95
N ILE A 151 16.65 0.09 0.96
CA ILE A 151 15.66 -0.42 0.01
C ILE A 151 14.25 -0.09 0.53
N PRO A 152 13.37 0.55 -0.26
CA PRO A 152 13.53 0.91 -1.68
C PRO A 152 14.54 2.03 -1.93
N MET A 153 15.39 1.89 -2.97
CA MET A 153 16.53 2.81 -3.25
C MET A 153 16.15 4.18 -3.82
N ASN A 154 14.90 4.61 -3.69
CA ASN A 154 14.46 5.96 -4.04
C ASN A 154 15.09 7.01 -3.08
N PRO A 155 15.05 8.30 -3.42
CA PRO A 155 15.59 9.35 -2.56
C PRO A 155 14.57 9.91 -1.56
N HIS A 156 13.40 9.28 -1.40
CA HIS A 156 12.27 9.77 -0.59
C HIS A 156 12.49 9.52 0.91
N LYS A 157 13.61 10.01 1.46
CA LYS A 157 14.11 9.78 2.82
C LYS A 157 14.63 11.09 3.43
N LEU A 158 14.80 11.12 4.74
CA LEU A 158 15.52 12.22 5.39
C LEU A 158 17.01 11.92 5.44
N TYR A 159 17.82 12.84 4.93
CA TYR A 159 19.28 12.78 4.93
C TYR A 159 19.83 13.92 5.76
N ARG A 160 20.73 13.64 6.70
CA ARG A 160 21.38 14.69 7.51
C ARG A 160 22.21 15.59 6.59
N ALA A 161 21.90 16.88 6.56
CA ALA A 161 22.51 17.81 5.59
C ALA A 161 24.03 17.92 5.77
N ALA A 162 24.49 17.95 7.02
CA ALA A 162 25.92 17.96 7.35
C ALA A 162 26.64 16.70 6.87
N PHE A 163 26.01 15.53 6.98
CA PHE A 163 26.54 14.26 6.48
C PHE A 163 26.71 14.27 4.96
N LEU A 164 25.67 14.68 4.21
CA LEU A 164 25.78 14.78 2.74
C LEU A 164 26.89 15.74 2.30
N ARG A 165 27.06 16.87 3.00
CA ARG A 165 28.12 17.85 2.69
C ARG A 165 29.51 17.35 3.04
N GLN A 166 29.68 16.77 4.23
CA GLN A 166 30.94 16.24 4.71
C GLN A 166 31.53 15.20 3.77
N HIS A 167 30.69 14.35 3.20
CA HIS A 167 31.09 13.27 2.30
C HIS A 167 30.96 13.61 0.81
N GLY A 168 30.52 14.83 0.47
CA GLY A 168 30.35 15.25 -0.93
C GLY A 168 29.32 14.42 -1.69
N ILE A 169 28.34 13.84 -1.00
CA ILE A 169 27.33 12.96 -1.60
C ILE A 169 26.39 13.80 -2.48
N ARG A 170 26.28 13.44 -3.75
CA ARG A 170 25.52 14.14 -4.79
C ARG A 170 24.90 13.15 -5.76
N PHE A 171 23.80 13.54 -6.40
CA PHE A 171 23.23 12.77 -7.50
C PHE A 171 24.15 12.88 -8.71
N PRO A 172 24.41 11.78 -9.44
CA PRO A 172 25.18 11.86 -10.68
C PRO A 172 24.41 12.67 -11.73
N GLU A 173 25.02 13.75 -12.22
CA GLU A 173 24.44 14.62 -13.23
C GLU A 173 24.72 14.14 -14.66
N GLY A 174 23.78 14.44 -15.55
CA GLY A 174 23.87 14.14 -16.97
C GLY A 174 22.48 14.27 -17.60
N ARG A 175 22.44 14.39 -18.94
CA ARG A 175 21.17 14.55 -19.68
C ARG A 175 20.16 13.41 -19.45
N ARG A 176 20.65 12.21 -19.13
CA ARG A 176 19.84 11.03 -18.85
C ARG A 176 20.67 10.05 -18.04
N VAL A 177 20.32 9.83 -16.77
CA VAL A 177 21.02 8.90 -15.87
C VAL A 177 19.98 7.98 -15.26
N PHE A 178 19.90 6.71 -15.68
CA PHE A 178 18.93 5.80 -15.07
C PHE A 178 19.34 5.44 -13.66
N TRP A 179 18.35 5.40 -12.77
CA TRP A 179 18.53 5.04 -11.37
C TRP A 179 19.62 5.88 -10.68
N GLU A 180 19.62 7.19 -10.96
CA GLU A 180 20.48 8.18 -10.30
C GLU A 180 20.35 8.12 -8.77
N ASP A 181 19.16 7.74 -8.29
CA ASP A 181 18.82 7.48 -6.91
C ASP A 181 19.57 6.27 -6.32
N ALA A 182 19.76 5.21 -7.10
CA ALA A 182 20.55 4.06 -6.69
C ALA A 182 22.03 4.43 -6.52
N PHE A 183 22.61 5.22 -7.42
CA PHE A 183 23.98 5.73 -7.25
C PHE A 183 24.10 6.59 -6.01
N PHE A 184 23.18 7.55 -5.82
CA PHE A 184 23.15 8.40 -4.64
C PHE A 184 23.07 7.59 -3.34
N ASN A 185 22.15 6.62 -3.26
CA ASN A 185 22.00 5.80 -2.06
C ASN A 185 23.16 4.79 -1.85
N ILE A 186 23.92 4.43 -2.89
CA ILE A 186 25.17 3.67 -2.73
C ILE A 186 26.24 4.52 -2.04
N GLU A 187 26.41 5.79 -2.44
CA GLU A 187 27.32 6.72 -1.77
C GLU A 187 26.90 6.97 -0.31
N VAL A 188 25.59 7.09 -0.07
CA VAL A 188 25.05 7.14 1.29
C VAL A 188 25.43 5.90 2.09
N ALA A 189 25.19 4.70 1.55
CA ALA A 189 25.50 3.44 2.24
C ALA A 189 27.00 3.26 2.52
N ALA A 190 27.86 3.84 1.68
CA ALA A 190 29.31 3.78 1.84
C ALA A 190 29.82 4.59 3.05
N HIS A 191 29.07 5.61 3.46
CA HIS A 191 29.50 6.56 4.49
C HIS A 191 28.60 6.58 5.73
N ALA A 192 27.33 6.17 5.62
CA ALA A 192 26.39 6.22 6.72
C ALA A 192 26.78 5.24 7.83
N THR A 193 26.78 5.75 9.07
CA THR A 193 27.03 4.98 10.28
C THR A 193 25.74 4.65 11.02
N THR A 194 24.70 5.48 10.86
CA THR A 194 23.37 5.25 11.44
C THR A 194 22.30 5.42 10.38
N ILE A 195 21.66 4.30 10.03
CA ILE A 195 20.48 4.26 9.16
C ILE A 195 19.30 3.85 10.03
N SER A 196 18.29 4.69 10.12
CA SER A 196 17.07 4.41 10.90
C SER A 196 15.90 4.09 9.97
N THR A 197 14.92 3.34 10.47
CA THR A 197 13.62 3.13 9.81
C THR A 197 12.49 3.58 10.72
N LEU A 198 11.63 4.45 10.19
CA LEU A 198 10.39 4.89 10.85
C LEU A 198 9.20 4.23 10.17
N THR A 199 8.56 3.29 10.87
CA THR A 199 7.39 2.54 10.40
C THR A 199 6.09 3.07 10.99
N SER A 200 6.07 3.50 12.25
CA SER A 200 4.88 3.86 13.02
C SER A 200 4.13 5.10 12.53
N VAL A 201 4.77 5.92 11.69
CA VAL A 201 4.15 7.09 11.08
C VAL A 201 4.28 6.98 9.56
N PRO A 202 3.17 7.02 8.80
CA PRO A 202 3.22 7.14 7.35
C PRO A 202 4.06 8.36 6.95
N PHE A 203 4.99 8.19 6.01
CA PHE A 203 5.95 9.23 5.65
C PHE A 203 5.67 9.79 4.25
N TYR A 204 5.69 8.93 3.23
CA TYR A 204 5.63 9.36 1.83
C TYR A 204 4.62 8.56 1.02
N HIS A 205 3.88 9.22 0.12
CA HIS A 205 2.99 8.55 -0.83
C HIS A 205 3.50 8.77 -2.25
N TRP A 206 4.06 7.71 -2.83
CA TRP A 206 4.40 7.65 -4.25
C TRP A 206 3.13 7.53 -5.10
N VAL A 207 2.72 8.65 -5.68
CA VAL A 207 1.54 8.77 -6.52
C VAL A 207 1.88 8.29 -7.93
N GLN A 208 1.22 7.22 -8.34
CA GLN A 208 1.31 6.77 -9.73
C GLN A 208 0.10 7.26 -10.53
N THR A 209 0.37 8.09 -11.52
CA THR A 209 -0.53 8.50 -12.61
C THR A 209 -0.11 7.88 -13.94
N ASP A 210 -0.99 7.91 -14.95
CA ASP A 210 -0.64 7.45 -16.29
C ASP A 210 0.50 8.30 -16.86
N GLY A 211 1.64 7.66 -17.18
CA GLY A 211 2.86 8.34 -17.65
C GLY A 211 3.88 8.68 -16.57
N SER A 212 3.52 8.56 -15.28
CA SER A 212 4.47 8.69 -14.16
C SER A 212 5.29 7.40 -13.95
N GLY A 213 6.52 7.56 -13.46
CA GLY A 213 7.43 6.46 -13.12
C GLY A 213 8.36 5.99 -14.24
N SER A 214 9.24 5.04 -13.91
CA SER A 214 10.28 4.48 -14.80
C SER A 214 9.75 3.60 -15.95
N THR A 215 8.47 3.73 -16.32
CA THR A 215 7.80 2.93 -17.36
C THR A 215 8.35 3.20 -18.76
N THR A 216 9.12 4.28 -18.93
CA THR A 216 9.89 4.61 -20.12
C THR A 216 11.15 3.75 -20.30
N PHE A 217 11.55 2.98 -19.29
CA PHE A 217 12.75 2.14 -19.30
C PHE A 217 12.45 0.76 -19.86
N LYS A 218 12.74 0.56 -21.14
CA LYS A 218 12.53 -0.73 -21.82
C LYS A 218 13.79 -1.58 -21.70
N ARG A 219 13.61 -2.86 -21.35
CA ARG A 219 14.69 -3.86 -21.36
C ARG A 219 15.30 -4.10 -22.75
N SER A 220 14.62 -3.66 -23.81
CA SER A 220 15.14 -3.63 -25.17
C SER A 220 16.07 -2.46 -25.47
N ASP A 221 16.16 -1.46 -24.59
CA ASP A 221 17.09 -0.34 -24.73
C ASP A 221 18.48 -0.77 -24.18
N PRO A 222 19.54 -0.80 -24.99
CA PRO A 222 20.89 -1.13 -24.51
C PRO A 222 21.36 -0.26 -23.33
N ALA A 223 20.97 1.03 -23.30
CA ALA A 223 21.32 1.94 -22.22
C ALA A 223 20.79 1.46 -20.86
N TRP A 224 19.67 0.72 -20.85
CA TRP A 224 19.12 0.11 -19.64
C TRP A 224 20.11 -0.84 -18.96
N TRP A 225 20.77 -1.68 -19.75
CA TRP A 225 21.74 -2.66 -19.27
C TRP A 225 23.07 -2.01 -18.91
N GLU A 226 23.49 -1.01 -19.68
CA GLU A 226 24.70 -0.22 -19.40
C GLU A 226 24.59 0.52 -18.05
N TYR A 227 23.43 1.11 -17.75
CA TYR A 227 23.23 1.74 -16.44
C TYR A 227 23.14 0.71 -15.31
N LEU A 228 22.57 -0.47 -15.54
CA LEU A 228 22.51 -1.52 -14.52
C LEU A 228 23.91 -2.03 -14.17
N ASP A 229 24.75 -2.24 -15.18
CA ASP A 229 26.17 -2.57 -15.04
C ASP A 229 26.89 -1.55 -14.16
N ARG A 230 26.71 -0.26 -14.47
CA ARG A 230 27.31 0.84 -13.69
C ARG A 230 26.80 0.91 -12.24
N VAL A 231 25.53 0.62 -11.99
CA VAL A 231 24.97 0.57 -10.62
C VAL A 231 25.62 -0.57 -9.83
N LEU A 232 25.72 -1.77 -10.42
CA LEU A 232 26.34 -2.93 -9.78
C LEU A 232 27.84 -2.68 -9.53
N GLU A 233 28.54 -2.09 -10.50
CA GLU A 233 29.94 -1.70 -10.34
C GLU A 233 30.12 -0.64 -9.24
N SER A 234 29.20 0.33 -9.15
CA SER A 234 29.23 1.32 -8.08
C SER A 234 29.09 0.67 -6.70
N ALA A 235 28.20 -0.31 -6.57
CA ALA A 235 28.03 -1.05 -5.31
C ALA A 235 29.32 -1.82 -4.93
N ASP A 236 29.96 -2.51 -5.88
CA ASP A 236 31.24 -3.21 -5.62
C ASP A 236 32.34 -2.24 -5.23
N ARG A 237 32.45 -1.11 -5.93
CA ARG A 237 33.53 -0.14 -5.75
C ARG A 237 33.42 0.61 -4.43
N HIS A 238 32.24 1.14 -4.09
CA HIS A 238 32.08 2.03 -2.95
C HIS A 238 31.78 1.29 -1.65
N LEU A 239 31.13 0.13 -1.71
CA LEU A 239 30.80 -0.66 -0.51
C LEU A 239 31.79 -1.80 -0.27
N GLY A 240 32.65 -2.11 -1.23
CA GLY A 240 33.49 -3.32 -1.22
C GLY A 240 32.68 -4.56 -1.61
N ARG A 241 33.17 -5.31 -2.60
CA ARG A 241 32.46 -6.47 -3.19
C ARG A 241 31.96 -7.48 -2.15
N ASP A 242 32.78 -7.79 -1.16
CA ASP A 242 32.51 -8.82 -0.15
C ASP A 242 31.73 -8.28 1.07
N SER A 243 31.35 -6.99 1.08
CA SER A 243 30.58 -6.43 2.18
C SER A 243 29.12 -6.87 2.12
N LEU A 244 28.51 -7.06 3.29
CA LEU A 244 27.10 -7.39 3.42
C LEU A 244 26.21 -6.41 2.62
N GLN A 245 26.50 -5.11 2.71
CA GLN A 245 25.73 -4.08 2.01
C GLN A 245 25.80 -4.26 0.49
N SER A 246 27.00 -4.52 -0.05
CA SER A 246 27.19 -4.73 -1.48
C SER A 246 26.46 -5.99 -1.96
N HIS A 247 26.58 -7.12 -1.23
CA HIS A 247 25.84 -8.35 -1.54
C HIS A 247 24.32 -8.12 -1.53
N GLN A 248 23.78 -7.39 -0.56
CA GLN A 248 22.35 -7.09 -0.48
C GLN A 248 21.86 -6.25 -1.66
N LEU A 249 22.60 -5.18 -2.01
CA LEU A 249 22.24 -4.33 -3.13
C LEU A 249 22.37 -5.07 -4.46
N ARG A 250 23.48 -5.79 -4.71
CA ARG A 250 23.63 -6.62 -5.91
C ARG A 250 22.53 -7.66 -6.01
N ARG A 251 22.22 -8.39 -4.94
CA ARG A 251 21.12 -9.37 -4.90
C ARG A 251 19.78 -8.73 -5.22
N HIS A 252 19.49 -7.57 -4.63
CA HIS A 252 18.25 -6.84 -4.92
C HIS A 252 18.15 -6.44 -6.39
N GLN A 253 19.20 -5.86 -6.96
CA GLN A 253 19.27 -5.44 -8.37
C GLN A 253 19.16 -6.64 -9.31
N TYR A 254 19.91 -7.70 -9.04
CA TYR A 254 19.91 -8.94 -9.81
C TYR A 254 18.53 -9.60 -9.84
N ARG A 255 17.87 -9.77 -8.68
CA ARG A 255 16.52 -10.35 -8.61
C ARG A 255 15.48 -9.45 -9.29
N SER A 256 15.44 -8.17 -8.97
CA SER A 256 14.38 -7.24 -9.39
C SER A 256 14.49 -6.73 -10.83
N ARG A 257 15.69 -6.81 -11.43
CA ARG A 257 15.95 -6.24 -12.76
C ARG A 257 16.42 -7.31 -13.75
N VAL A 258 17.36 -8.18 -13.37
CA VAL A 258 17.91 -9.21 -14.27
C VAL A 258 16.99 -10.43 -14.34
N LEU A 259 16.85 -11.18 -13.23
CA LEU A 259 16.10 -12.45 -13.21
C LEU A 259 14.62 -12.25 -13.53
N SER A 260 14.02 -11.16 -13.06
CA SER A 260 12.63 -10.81 -13.36
C SER A 260 12.36 -10.51 -14.84
N SER A 261 13.40 -10.48 -15.70
CA SER A 261 13.24 -10.37 -17.15
C SER A 261 12.69 -11.66 -17.76
N PHE A 262 12.94 -12.81 -17.12
CA PHE A 262 12.65 -14.14 -17.64
C PHE A 262 11.35 -14.70 -17.06
N VAL A 263 10.25 -14.05 -17.46
CA VAL A 263 8.86 -14.43 -17.16
C VAL A 263 8.15 -14.86 -18.44
N PRO A 264 6.90 -15.40 -18.42
CA PRO A 264 6.24 -15.90 -19.63
C PRO A 264 6.05 -14.84 -20.72
N ALA A 265 6.09 -13.55 -20.35
CA ALA A 265 6.07 -12.45 -21.31
C ALA A 265 7.37 -12.31 -22.13
N HIS A 266 8.52 -12.80 -21.64
CA HIS A 266 9.80 -12.82 -22.37
C HIS A 266 9.66 -13.55 -23.70
N GLU A 267 9.01 -14.71 -23.68
CA GLU A 267 8.82 -15.56 -24.86
C GLU A 267 7.93 -14.95 -25.94
N ARG A 268 7.16 -13.91 -25.59
CA ARG A 268 6.34 -13.17 -26.55
C ARG A 268 7.09 -12.02 -27.21
N ARG A 269 8.34 -11.73 -26.81
CA ARG A 269 9.17 -10.67 -27.38
C ARG A 269 9.75 -11.10 -28.74
N PRO A 270 10.05 -10.13 -29.63
CA PRO A 270 10.81 -10.40 -30.86
C PRO A 270 12.13 -11.12 -30.57
N ALA A 271 12.58 -11.97 -31.50
CA ALA A 271 13.79 -12.78 -31.32
C ALA A 271 15.06 -11.93 -31.05
N SER A 272 15.22 -10.81 -31.76
CA SER A 272 16.33 -9.87 -31.57
C SER A 272 16.34 -9.25 -30.16
N GLU A 273 15.17 -8.94 -29.62
CA GLU A 273 15.03 -8.40 -28.27
C GLU A 273 15.35 -9.46 -27.21
N ARG A 274 14.88 -10.69 -27.39
CA ARG A 274 15.24 -11.81 -26.50
C ARG A 274 16.74 -12.03 -26.48
N GLN A 275 17.38 -12.10 -27.64
CA GLN A 275 18.82 -12.28 -27.77
C GLN A 275 19.61 -11.17 -27.04
N LEU A 276 19.22 -9.91 -27.23
CA LEU A 276 19.83 -8.77 -26.52
C LEU A 276 19.71 -8.92 -25.00
N ILE A 277 18.49 -9.16 -24.50
CA ILE A 277 18.22 -9.30 -23.07
C ILE A 277 19.04 -10.45 -22.46
N GLU A 278 19.07 -11.59 -23.14
CA GLU A 278 19.79 -12.78 -22.69
C GLU A 278 21.30 -12.59 -22.66
N GLU A 279 21.87 -11.98 -23.71
CA GLU A 279 23.30 -11.67 -23.79
C GLU A 279 23.71 -10.71 -22.67
N ARG A 280 22.96 -9.63 -22.47
CA ARG A 280 23.26 -8.62 -21.45
C ARG A 280 23.07 -9.17 -20.03
N ALA A 281 22.04 -9.99 -19.81
CA ALA A 281 21.82 -10.66 -18.53
C ALA A 281 22.97 -11.62 -18.19
N ARG A 282 23.44 -12.43 -19.15
CA ARG A 282 24.60 -13.33 -18.96
C ARG A 282 25.88 -12.56 -18.67
N ALA A 283 26.14 -11.48 -19.39
CA ALA A 283 27.32 -10.65 -19.17
C ALA A 283 27.34 -10.05 -17.75
N LEU A 284 26.21 -9.49 -17.29
CA LEU A 284 26.08 -8.99 -15.92
C LEU A 284 26.23 -10.08 -14.88
N GLN A 285 25.59 -11.23 -15.09
CA GLN A 285 25.68 -12.37 -14.19
C GLN A 285 27.13 -12.85 -14.04
N ALA A 286 27.85 -13.02 -15.15
CA ALA A 286 29.24 -13.47 -15.13
C ALA A 286 30.19 -12.49 -14.42
N ARG A 287 29.88 -11.19 -14.46
CA ARG A 287 30.73 -10.15 -13.85
C ARG A 287 30.47 -9.94 -12.36
N PHE A 288 29.19 -9.97 -11.95
CA PHE A 288 28.77 -9.49 -10.62
C PHE A 288 28.20 -10.55 -9.70
N MET A 289 27.90 -11.75 -10.19
CA MET A 289 27.27 -12.81 -9.42
C MET A 289 28.13 -14.07 -9.39
N ASP A 290 28.53 -14.48 -8.19
CA ASP A 290 29.25 -15.73 -7.98
C ASP A 290 28.24 -16.89 -7.80
N PRO A 291 28.57 -18.13 -8.19
CA PRO A 291 27.68 -19.27 -7.97
C PRO A 291 27.30 -19.47 -6.50
N THR A 292 28.12 -19.00 -5.55
CA THR A 292 27.81 -19.04 -4.11
C THR A 292 26.69 -18.07 -3.72
N ASP A 293 26.45 -17.00 -4.49
CA ASP A 293 25.35 -16.06 -4.26
C ASP A 293 23.97 -16.71 -4.52
N ASP A 294 23.93 -17.84 -5.23
CA ASP A 294 22.71 -18.59 -5.53
C ASP A 294 22.01 -19.07 -4.26
N ALA A 295 22.75 -19.29 -3.16
CA ALA A 295 22.20 -19.74 -1.89
C ALA A 295 21.18 -18.75 -1.28
N ALA A 296 21.19 -17.48 -1.71
CA ALA A 296 20.25 -16.45 -1.27
C ALA A 296 19.08 -16.21 -2.25
N LEU A 297 18.98 -17.01 -3.32
CA LEU A 297 17.89 -16.96 -4.29
C LEU A 297 16.77 -17.91 -3.89
N ASP A 298 15.52 -17.53 -4.19
CA ASP A 298 14.43 -18.52 -4.18
C ASP A 298 14.61 -19.51 -5.32
N VAL A 299 14.04 -20.71 -5.20
CA VAL A 299 14.21 -21.79 -6.20
C VAL A 299 13.81 -21.36 -7.62
N GLY A 300 12.80 -20.50 -7.76
CA GLY A 300 12.41 -19.95 -9.06
C GLY A 300 13.49 -19.06 -9.66
N ALA A 301 14.02 -18.14 -8.88
CA ALA A 301 15.15 -17.28 -9.25
C ALA A 301 16.43 -18.10 -9.50
N LEU A 302 16.69 -19.13 -8.72
CA LEU A 302 17.80 -20.08 -8.90
C LEU A 302 17.73 -20.79 -10.24
N ALA A 303 16.57 -21.31 -10.62
CA ALA A 303 16.36 -21.97 -11.90
C ALA A 303 16.69 -21.05 -13.08
N VAL A 304 16.24 -19.78 -13.02
CA VAL A 304 16.55 -18.77 -14.03
C VAL A 304 18.05 -18.47 -14.04
N ALA A 305 18.67 -18.27 -12.88
CA ALA A 305 20.09 -17.99 -12.75
C ALA A 305 20.94 -19.09 -13.39
N ARG A 306 20.69 -20.36 -13.08
CA ARG A 306 21.46 -21.48 -13.63
C ARG A 306 21.18 -21.72 -15.12
N ALA A 307 19.93 -21.55 -15.57
CA ALA A 307 19.62 -21.60 -17.00
C ALA A 307 20.34 -20.49 -17.80
N LEU A 308 20.47 -19.29 -17.22
CA LEU A 308 21.27 -18.22 -17.82
C LEU A 308 22.75 -18.59 -17.93
N ARG A 309 23.36 -19.11 -16.85
CA ARG A 309 24.77 -19.56 -16.88
C ARG A 309 25.01 -20.68 -17.88
N LEU A 310 24.04 -21.58 -18.03
CA LEU A 310 24.12 -22.68 -19.00
C LEU A 310 24.20 -22.16 -20.45
N GLY A 311 23.54 -21.04 -20.76
CA GLY A 311 23.52 -20.44 -22.09
C GLY A 311 22.64 -21.19 -23.11
N ASP A 312 21.83 -22.15 -22.67
CA ASP A 312 20.92 -22.92 -23.52
C ASP A 312 19.55 -22.21 -23.60
N ALA A 313 19.25 -21.63 -24.76
CA ALA A 313 18.02 -20.86 -24.98
C ALA A 313 16.75 -21.70 -24.83
N ALA A 314 16.79 -23.01 -25.11
CA ALA A 314 15.63 -23.88 -24.96
C ALA A 314 15.32 -24.13 -23.47
N VAL A 315 16.36 -24.35 -22.67
CA VAL A 315 16.24 -24.48 -21.21
C VAL A 315 15.76 -23.18 -20.58
N LEU A 316 16.35 -22.04 -20.96
CA LEU A 316 15.95 -20.74 -20.45
C LEU A 316 14.49 -20.40 -20.82
N ALA A 317 14.08 -20.69 -22.05
CA ALA A 317 12.68 -20.54 -22.48
C ALA A 317 11.73 -21.42 -21.66
N HIS A 318 12.12 -22.66 -21.35
CA HIS A 318 11.32 -23.55 -20.52
C HIS A 318 11.19 -23.02 -19.08
N VAL A 319 12.29 -22.58 -18.47
CA VAL A 319 12.26 -21.98 -17.13
C VAL A 319 11.45 -20.69 -17.15
N ALA A 320 11.61 -19.80 -18.13
CA ALA A 320 10.86 -18.55 -18.23
C ALA A 320 9.34 -18.78 -18.41
N LYS A 321 8.94 -19.84 -19.12
CA LYS A 321 7.53 -20.24 -19.25
C LYS A 321 6.95 -20.77 -17.95
N SER A 322 7.77 -21.36 -17.08
CA SER A 322 7.37 -21.87 -15.77
C SER A 322 7.57 -20.86 -14.63
N ALA A 323 8.42 -19.84 -14.85
CA ALA A 323 8.72 -18.81 -13.88
C ALA A 323 7.47 -17.96 -13.62
N GLY A 324 6.96 -17.97 -12.39
CA GLY A 324 5.79 -17.19 -12.04
C GLY A 324 4.47 -17.70 -12.64
N THR A 325 4.38 -18.95 -13.11
CA THR A 325 3.12 -19.54 -13.59
C THR A 325 2.31 -20.29 -12.56
N ASP A 326 2.81 -20.44 -11.33
CA ASP A 326 2.02 -20.93 -10.20
C ASP A 326 0.95 -19.88 -9.89
N ARG A 327 -0.20 -20.02 -10.55
CA ARG A 327 -1.38 -19.22 -10.26
C ARG A 327 -1.99 -19.78 -9.00
N PHE A 328 -2.29 -18.91 -8.04
CA PHE A 328 -2.99 -19.31 -6.83
C PHE A 328 -4.44 -18.84 -6.91
N GLU A 329 -5.31 -19.63 -6.32
CA GLU A 329 -6.70 -19.26 -6.19
C GLU A 329 -6.76 -17.99 -5.33
N PRO A 330 -7.69 -17.08 -5.65
CA PRO A 330 -7.97 -15.96 -4.77
C PRO A 330 -8.16 -16.48 -3.35
N ALA A 331 -7.48 -15.86 -2.39
CA ALA A 331 -7.67 -16.18 -0.99
C ALA A 331 -9.16 -16.03 -0.65
N THR A 332 -9.74 -17.03 0.01
CA THR A 332 -11.16 -17.07 0.34
C THR A 332 -11.34 -17.06 1.84
N LEU A 333 -12.20 -16.15 2.31
CA LEU A 333 -12.56 -16.02 3.71
C LEU A 333 -13.34 -17.27 4.15
N THR A 334 -12.89 -17.92 5.22
CA THR A 334 -13.57 -19.08 5.81
C THR A 334 -14.35 -18.72 7.06
N SER A 335 -13.87 -17.73 7.84
CA SER A 335 -14.62 -17.18 8.97
C SER A 335 -14.24 -15.73 9.25
N VAL A 336 -15.19 -14.94 9.74
CA VAL A 336 -15.00 -13.57 10.18
C VAL A 336 -15.98 -13.26 11.31
N ARG A 337 -15.51 -12.59 12.37
CA ARG A 337 -16.36 -12.06 13.44
C ARG A 337 -15.61 -11.03 14.28
N TRP A 338 -16.34 -10.19 14.98
CA TRP A 338 -15.76 -9.28 15.98
C TRP A 338 -15.66 -9.97 17.35
N GLU A 339 -14.51 -9.86 18.00
CA GLU A 339 -14.31 -10.26 19.39
C GLU A 339 -13.49 -9.17 20.11
N GLN A 340 -14.03 -8.58 21.18
CA GLN A 340 -13.33 -7.58 22.00
C GLN A 340 -12.70 -6.42 21.19
N GLY A 341 -13.38 -5.98 20.13
CA GLY A 341 -12.90 -4.91 19.23
C GLY A 341 -11.82 -5.33 18.23
N ARG A 342 -11.54 -6.63 18.11
CA ARG A 342 -10.66 -7.21 17.10
C ARG A 342 -11.49 -7.97 16.07
N LEU A 343 -11.14 -7.86 14.80
CA LEU A 343 -11.74 -8.68 13.75
C LEU A 343 -10.99 -10.01 13.68
N VAL A 344 -11.58 -11.08 14.22
CA VAL A 344 -11.05 -12.44 14.15
C VAL A 344 -11.40 -13.02 12.79
N ILE A 345 -10.38 -13.44 12.05
CA ILE A 345 -10.50 -13.83 10.64
C ILE A 345 -9.73 -15.11 10.35
N ALA A 346 -10.27 -15.92 9.45
CA ALA A 346 -9.56 -17.05 8.87
C ALA A 346 -9.81 -17.12 7.36
N ALA A 347 -8.79 -17.57 6.63
CA ALA A 347 -8.80 -17.63 5.18
C ALA A 347 -8.01 -18.84 4.68
N THR A 348 -8.38 -19.33 3.50
CA THR A 348 -7.65 -20.38 2.79
C THR A 348 -7.20 -19.88 1.42
N SER A 349 -6.13 -20.48 0.89
CA SER A 349 -5.72 -20.30 -0.50
C SER A 349 -5.01 -21.55 -0.99
N SER A 350 -5.25 -21.92 -2.24
CA SER A 350 -4.67 -23.10 -2.89
C SER A 350 -4.02 -22.73 -4.23
N THR A 351 -3.24 -23.62 -4.84
CA THR A 351 -2.76 -23.47 -6.22
C THR A 351 -3.85 -23.81 -7.26
N VAL A 352 -3.99 -22.97 -8.30
CA VAL A 352 -4.88 -23.16 -9.45
C VAL A 352 -4.24 -24.14 -10.42
N ARG A 353 -5.00 -25.15 -10.83
CA ARG A 353 -4.60 -26.15 -11.82
C ARG A 353 -4.24 -25.49 -13.18
N ARG A 354 -3.14 -25.97 -13.76
CA ARG A 354 -2.53 -25.78 -15.10
C ARG A 354 -3.00 -24.63 -16.02
N LEU A 355 -2.05 -23.78 -16.42
CA LEU A 355 -2.06 -23.19 -17.77
C LEU A 355 -1.43 -24.19 -18.76
N PRO A 356 -1.93 -24.32 -20.00
CA PRO A 356 -1.28 -25.16 -21.01
C PRO A 356 0.19 -24.76 -21.21
N GLY A 357 1.10 -25.67 -20.87
CA GLY A 357 2.55 -25.47 -21.05
C GLY A 357 3.29 -24.72 -19.93
N GLY A 358 2.71 -24.49 -18.75
CA GLY A 358 3.46 -23.91 -17.61
C GLY A 358 2.69 -23.81 -16.29
N GLY A 359 3.26 -24.41 -15.22
CA GLY A 359 2.79 -24.46 -13.81
C GLY A 359 2.12 -25.80 -13.47
N THR A 360 2.42 -26.55 -12.40
CA THR A 360 2.96 -26.26 -11.04
C THR A 360 3.81 -27.45 -10.52
N PHE A 361 4.50 -27.27 -9.39
CA PHE A 361 5.28 -28.27 -8.63
C PHE A 361 5.08 -29.74 -9.00
N ARG A 362 6.15 -30.49 -9.28
CA ARG A 362 6.08 -31.92 -9.59
C ARG A 362 6.41 -32.77 -8.38
N ILE A 363 5.70 -33.87 -8.22
CA ILE A 363 5.99 -34.82 -7.15
C ILE A 363 6.98 -35.86 -7.67
N ASP A 364 8.08 -36.01 -6.95
CA ASP A 364 9.09 -37.04 -7.15
C ASP A 364 9.29 -37.77 -5.83
N ASP A 365 8.63 -38.93 -5.69
CA ASP A 365 8.44 -39.65 -4.43
C ASP A 365 7.80 -38.78 -3.32
N GLU A 366 8.58 -38.40 -2.31
CA GLU A 366 8.16 -37.53 -1.20
C GLU A 366 8.49 -36.05 -1.46
N ARG A 367 9.25 -35.74 -2.52
CA ARG A 367 9.75 -34.40 -2.83
C ARG A 367 8.78 -33.63 -3.70
N VAL A 368 8.81 -32.31 -3.53
CA VAL A 368 8.06 -31.35 -4.33
C VAL A 368 9.05 -30.49 -5.11
N LEU A 369 9.17 -30.74 -6.41
CA LEU A 369 10.14 -30.07 -7.28
C LEU A 369 9.53 -28.86 -7.99
N ALA A 370 10.16 -27.69 -7.88
CA ALA A 370 9.71 -26.47 -8.54
C ALA A 370 10.03 -26.42 -10.05
N VAL A 371 10.86 -27.36 -10.52
CA VAL A 371 11.35 -27.41 -11.90
C VAL A 371 11.15 -28.82 -12.48
N PRO A 372 10.78 -28.94 -13.76
CA PRO A 372 10.71 -30.22 -14.47
C PRO A 372 12.01 -31.03 -14.47
N ALA A 373 11.91 -32.36 -14.29
CA ALA A 373 13.06 -33.28 -14.26
C ALA A 373 13.95 -33.16 -15.51
N GLU A 374 13.34 -32.96 -16.69
CA GLU A 374 14.04 -32.74 -17.96
C GLU A 374 14.91 -31.47 -17.97
N VAL A 375 14.53 -30.46 -17.19
CA VAL A 375 15.31 -29.24 -16.99
C VAL A 375 16.33 -29.43 -15.88
N ILE A 376 15.95 -30.06 -14.76
CA ILE A 376 16.84 -30.31 -13.61
C ILE A 376 18.14 -30.95 -14.08
N GLY A 377 18.08 -32.03 -14.87
CA GLY A 377 19.28 -32.72 -15.38
C GLY A 377 20.22 -31.87 -16.24
N ARG A 378 19.79 -30.65 -16.65
CA ARG A 378 20.63 -29.68 -17.37
C ARG A 378 21.22 -28.60 -16.48
N ILE A 379 20.59 -28.25 -15.36
CA ILE A 379 20.93 -27.08 -14.54
C ILE A 379 21.23 -27.39 -13.06
N GLY A 380 21.13 -28.65 -12.62
CA GLY A 380 21.44 -29.03 -11.25
C GLY A 380 21.02 -30.45 -10.91
N THR A 381 20.77 -30.69 -9.63
CA THR A 381 20.22 -31.94 -9.10
C THR A 381 18.80 -31.70 -8.59
N PRO A 382 18.00 -32.76 -8.37
CA PRO A 382 16.68 -32.61 -7.77
C PRO A 382 16.68 -31.86 -6.43
N ASP A 383 17.71 -32.06 -5.59
CA ASP A 383 17.83 -31.43 -4.28
C ASP A 383 17.97 -29.89 -4.38
N ASP A 384 18.54 -29.38 -5.47
CA ASP A 384 18.65 -27.93 -5.71
C ASP A 384 17.29 -27.26 -5.97
N PHE A 385 16.28 -28.05 -6.37
CA PHE A 385 14.96 -27.56 -6.79
C PHE A 385 13.82 -28.15 -5.95
N ASP A 386 14.16 -28.82 -4.86
CA ASP A 386 13.21 -29.32 -3.88
C ASP A 386 12.70 -28.14 -3.03
N VAL A 387 11.39 -27.94 -3.04
CA VAL A 387 10.71 -26.91 -2.25
C VAL A 387 9.85 -27.51 -1.15
N THR A 388 9.98 -28.79 -0.83
CA THR A 388 9.20 -29.45 0.24
C THR A 388 9.30 -28.66 1.54
N ASP A 389 10.53 -28.41 2.00
CA ASP A 389 10.78 -27.64 3.22
C ASP A 389 10.35 -26.17 3.08
N GLU A 390 10.51 -25.55 1.90
CA GLU A 390 10.06 -24.17 1.69
C GLU A 390 8.53 -24.04 1.71
N LEU A 391 7.81 -25.05 1.23
CA LEU A 391 6.36 -25.11 1.27
C LEU A 391 5.89 -25.35 2.71
N ASP A 392 6.56 -26.20 3.47
CA ASP A 392 6.29 -26.40 4.90
C ASP A 392 6.62 -25.16 5.75
N ALA A 393 7.65 -24.40 5.37
CA ALA A 393 7.99 -23.12 5.97
C ALA A 393 7.10 -21.95 5.51
N SER A 394 6.14 -22.19 4.61
CA SER A 394 5.25 -21.14 4.11
C SER A 394 4.53 -20.44 5.26
N SER A 395 4.35 -19.13 5.16
CA SER A 395 3.69 -18.33 6.18
C SER A 395 2.69 -17.35 5.58
N GLY A 396 1.74 -16.92 6.39
CA GLY A 396 0.68 -16.02 6.00
C GLY A 396 0.33 -15.08 7.13
N ALA A 397 0.10 -13.82 6.77
CA ALA A 397 -0.35 -12.76 7.67
C ALA A 397 -1.39 -11.92 6.95
N PHE A 398 -2.34 -11.36 7.69
CA PHE A 398 -3.27 -10.43 7.10
C PHE A 398 -2.63 -9.04 6.94
N ALA A 399 -3.19 -8.24 6.04
CA ALA A 399 -2.80 -6.85 5.86
C ALA A 399 -4.05 -6.03 5.57
N VAL A 400 -4.02 -4.76 5.96
CA VAL A 400 -5.08 -3.79 5.65
C VAL A 400 -4.50 -2.64 4.85
N ARG A 401 -5.31 -2.06 3.96
CA ARG A 401 -4.93 -0.87 3.19
C ARG A 401 -6.04 0.17 3.17
N GLY A 402 -5.70 1.40 3.53
CA GLY A 402 -6.63 2.52 3.50
C GLY A 402 -6.98 2.92 2.06
N ARG A 403 -8.26 3.15 1.76
CA ARG A 403 -8.70 3.55 0.41
C ARG A 403 -8.35 4.99 0.07
N SER A 404 -8.43 5.91 1.04
CA SER A 404 -8.06 7.31 0.83
C SER A 404 -6.57 7.50 1.03
N SER A 405 -6.03 7.03 2.17
CA SER A 405 -4.62 7.21 2.53
C SER A 405 -3.67 6.35 1.70
N ARG A 406 -4.14 5.27 1.07
CA ARG A 406 -3.35 4.27 0.32
C ARG A 406 -2.30 3.50 1.12
N ILE A 407 -2.04 3.87 2.38
CA ILE A 407 -1.08 3.22 3.26
C ILE A 407 -1.54 1.81 3.59
N ALA A 408 -0.58 0.88 3.68
CA ALA A 408 -0.81 -0.51 4.03
C ALA A 408 -0.08 -0.89 5.33
N TRP A 409 -0.75 -1.69 6.14
CA TRP A 409 -0.21 -2.23 7.39
C TRP A 409 -0.32 -3.74 7.39
N LEU A 410 0.75 -4.41 7.78
CA LEU A 410 0.65 -5.81 8.19
C LEU A 410 -0.16 -5.88 9.48
N THR A 411 -0.91 -6.94 9.65
CA THR A 411 -1.64 -7.26 10.88
C THR A 411 -1.23 -8.65 11.34
N GLY A 412 -1.74 -9.08 12.49
CA GLY A 412 -1.46 -10.43 12.99
C GLY A 412 -2.00 -11.52 12.06
N GLY A 413 -1.34 -12.67 12.07
CA GLY A 413 -1.77 -13.89 11.41
C GLY A 413 -0.80 -15.03 11.67
N GLU A 414 -1.34 -16.24 11.75
CA GLU A 414 -0.63 -17.48 11.91
C GLU A 414 -1.13 -18.47 10.87
N THR A 415 -0.21 -19.21 10.28
CA THR A 415 -0.56 -20.31 9.38
C THR A 415 -0.94 -21.53 10.20
N THR A 416 -2.20 -21.93 10.12
CA THR A 416 -2.78 -22.98 10.95
C THR A 416 -2.74 -24.36 10.29
N ALA A 417 -2.68 -24.41 8.97
CA ALA A 417 -2.56 -25.67 8.23
C ALA A 417 -1.85 -25.46 6.90
N ARG A 418 -1.13 -26.49 6.45
CA ARG A 418 -0.48 -26.59 5.15
C ARG A 418 -0.75 -28.00 4.63
N GLU A 419 -1.07 -28.12 3.37
CA GLU A 419 -1.30 -29.42 2.75
C GLU A 419 -0.75 -29.43 1.34
N VAL A 420 0.05 -30.44 1.03
CA VAL A 420 0.47 -30.77 -0.32
C VAL A 420 -0.26 -32.05 -0.74
N SER A 421 -1.09 -31.96 -1.77
CA SER A 421 -1.84 -33.09 -2.33
C SER A 421 -1.40 -33.38 -3.76
N ARG A 422 -1.62 -34.60 -4.25
CA ARG A 422 -1.36 -34.97 -5.65
C ARG A 422 -2.56 -34.65 -6.51
N THR A 423 -2.33 -34.23 -7.76
CA THR A 423 -3.39 -34.18 -8.78
C THR A 423 -3.86 -35.58 -9.17
N ASP A 424 -5.02 -35.67 -9.82
CA ASP A 424 -5.64 -36.96 -10.22
C ASP A 424 -4.74 -37.82 -11.13
N ASP A 425 -3.86 -37.19 -11.93
CA ASP A 425 -2.87 -37.87 -12.77
C ASP A 425 -1.57 -38.24 -12.02
N GLY A 426 -1.46 -37.87 -10.75
CA GLY A 426 -0.37 -38.24 -9.85
C GLY A 426 0.96 -37.48 -10.06
N HIS A 427 1.02 -36.59 -11.04
CA HIS A 427 2.27 -35.96 -11.48
C HIS A 427 2.51 -34.54 -10.96
N GLU A 428 1.46 -33.83 -10.53
CA GLU A 428 1.55 -32.45 -10.02
C GLU A 428 1.16 -32.38 -8.54
N ALA A 429 1.76 -31.42 -7.83
CA ALA A 429 1.44 -31.10 -6.44
C ALA A 429 0.51 -29.89 -6.38
N ARG A 430 -0.58 -30.02 -5.61
CA ARG A 430 -1.42 -28.91 -5.19
C ARG A 430 -1.05 -28.52 -3.77
N PHE A 431 -0.61 -27.28 -3.59
CA PHE A 431 -0.37 -26.71 -2.27
C PHE A 431 -1.59 -25.92 -1.81
N SER A 432 -2.03 -26.15 -0.59
CA SER A 432 -3.04 -25.37 0.10
C SER A 432 -2.54 -24.93 1.47
N MET A 433 -2.99 -23.77 1.94
CA MET A 433 -2.77 -23.35 3.32
C MET A 433 -3.99 -22.64 3.89
N SER A 434 -4.12 -22.75 5.22
CA SER A 434 -5.06 -22.01 6.04
C SER A 434 -4.31 -21.02 6.92
N VAL A 435 -4.85 -19.80 7.03
CA VAL A 435 -4.29 -18.73 7.87
C VAL A 435 -5.41 -18.21 8.76
N ALA A 436 -5.16 -18.14 10.06
CA ALA A 436 -6.04 -17.49 11.03
C ALA A 436 -5.32 -16.29 11.65
N GLY A 437 -6.06 -15.27 12.04
CA GLY A 437 -5.46 -14.05 12.55
C GLY A 437 -6.49 -13.09 13.13
N GLN A 438 -5.98 -11.94 13.55
CA GLN A 438 -6.77 -10.88 14.13
C GLN A 438 -6.30 -9.54 13.59
N ILE A 439 -7.26 -8.68 13.27
CA ILE A 439 -7.03 -7.28 12.94
C ILE A 439 -7.53 -6.45 14.12
N ASP A 440 -6.61 -5.80 14.82
CA ASP A 440 -6.93 -4.82 15.86
C ASP A 440 -6.94 -3.43 15.24
N VAL A 441 -8.10 -2.79 15.23
CA VAL A 441 -8.25 -1.45 14.66
C VAL A 441 -7.64 -0.37 15.56
N ARG A 442 -7.39 -0.67 16.84
CA ARG A 442 -6.72 0.23 17.79
C ARG A 442 -5.21 0.22 17.63
N ALA A 443 -4.64 -0.87 17.11
CA ALA A 443 -3.20 -1.09 17.02
C ALA A 443 -2.87 -2.11 15.91
N ALA A 444 -2.77 -1.63 14.67
CA ALA A 444 -2.18 -2.38 13.56
C ALA A 444 -0.64 -2.55 13.77
N ALA A 445 0.11 -2.94 12.73
CA ALA A 445 1.57 -3.04 12.82
C ALA A 445 2.20 -1.76 13.40
N ALA A 446 3.26 -1.95 14.21
CA ALA A 446 3.94 -0.89 14.96
C ALA A 446 3.04 -0.11 15.96
N GLY A 447 1.88 -0.65 16.35
CA GLY A 447 0.99 -0.04 17.37
C GLY A 447 0.12 1.09 16.83
N VAL A 448 -0.03 1.20 15.51
CA VAL A 448 -0.71 2.32 14.86
C VAL A 448 -2.22 2.11 14.83
N ALA A 449 -2.99 3.07 15.36
CA ALA A 449 -4.44 3.04 15.24
C ALA A 449 -4.90 3.30 13.80
N LEU A 450 -5.89 2.55 13.34
CA LEU A 450 -6.50 2.77 12.03
C LEU A 450 -7.46 3.97 12.10
N ASP A 451 -7.32 4.90 11.16
CA ASP A 451 -8.14 6.11 11.08
C ASP A 451 -9.52 5.85 10.41
N ALA A 452 -10.38 6.86 10.51
CA ALA A 452 -11.77 6.82 10.05
C ALA A 452 -11.86 6.84 8.51
N GLN A 453 -11.65 5.69 7.89
CA GLN A 453 -11.81 5.46 6.46
C GLN A 453 -12.22 4.01 6.17
N VAL A 454 -12.34 3.68 4.89
CA VAL A 454 -12.47 2.28 4.47
C VAL A 454 -11.10 1.64 4.31
N TRP A 455 -10.95 0.48 4.93
CA TRP A 455 -9.77 -0.37 4.89
C TRP A 455 -10.09 -1.66 4.12
N ASP A 456 -9.35 -1.91 3.04
CA ASP A 456 -9.44 -3.17 2.28
C ASP A 456 -8.55 -4.23 2.93
N VAL A 457 -9.06 -5.47 3.06
CA VAL A 457 -8.34 -6.57 3.71
C VAL A 457 -7.66 -7.48 2.67
N PHE A 458 -6.42 -7.82 2.94
CA PHE A 458 -5.56 -8.66 2.12
C PHE A 458 -5.00 -9.81 2.95
N LEU A 459 -4.63 -10.90 2.27
CA LEU A 459 -3.84 -11.98 2.85
C LEU A 459 -2.46 -11.95 2.20
N ARG A 460 -1.42 -11.58 2.96
CA ARG A 460 -0.03 -11.64 2.52
C ARG A 460 0.54 -13.02 2.82
N MET A 461 1.16 -13.66 1.83
CA MET A 461 1.63 -15.05 1.93
C MET A 461 3.05 -15.14 1.39
N HIS A 462 3.94 -15.75 2.18
CA HIS A 462 5.29 -16.13 1.79
C HIS A 462 5.27 -17.63 1.50
N ARG A 463 5.57 -18.03 0.26
CA ARG A 463 5.52 -19.43 -0.20
C ARG A 463 6.61 -19.66 -1.24
N ALA A 464 7.47 -20.65 -1.03
CA ALA A 464 8.56 -21.01 -1.94
C ALA A 464 9.37 -19.77 -2.42
N GLY A 465 9.80 -18.95 -1.47
CA GLY A 465 10.57 -17.72 -1.70
C GLY A 465 9.85 -16.59 -2.47
N ARG A 466 8.54 -16.71 -2.69
CA ARG A 466 7.69 -15.68 -3.31
C ARG A 466 6.74 -15.06 -2.31
N VAL A 467 6.43 -13.78 -2.54
CA VAL A 467 5.45 -13.05 -1.76
C VAL A 467 4.24 -12.70 -2.62
N GLN A 468 3.06 -13.03 -2.13
CA GLN A 468 1.79 -12.69 -2.74
C GLN A 468 0.90 -11.95 -1.75
N GLN A 469 0.06 -11.06 -2.24
CA GLN A 469 -0.88 -10.32 -1.41
C GLN A 469 -2.24 -10.17 -2.10
N PRO A 470 -2.99 -11.26 -2.33
CA PRO A 470 -4.34 -11.18 -2.86
C PRO A 470 -5.29 -10.46 -1.89
N ARG A 471 -6.31 -9.83 -2.47
CA ARG A 471 -7.51 -9.44 -1.72
C ARG A 471 -8.26 -10.68 -1.28
N LEU A 472 -8.92 -10.59 -0.14
CA LEU A 472 -9.67 -11.70 0.42
C LEU A 472 -11.10 -11.75 -0.13
N ARG A 473 -11.42 -12.75 -0.96
CA ARG A 473 -12.80 -12.99 -1.41
C ARG A 473 -13.68 -13.33 -0.22
N ALA A 474 -14.85 -12.72 -0.14
CA ALA A 474 -15.73 -12.86 1.00
C ALA A 474 -17.19 -12.88 0.57
N SER A 475 -18.01 -13.64 1.30
CA SER A 475 -19.47 -13.62 1.21
C SER A 475 -20.05 -13.49 2.61
N THR A 476 -19.76 -12.37 3.27
CA THR A 476 -20.21 -12.06 4.63
C THR A 476 -21.20 -10.89 4.60
N PRO A 477 -22.29 -10.93 5.40
CA PRO A 477 -23.12 -9.76 5.61
C PRO A 477 -22.33 -8.65 6.31
N ALA A 478 -22.91 -7.45 6.43
CA ALA A 478 -22.33 -6.42 7.28
C ALA A 478 -22.31 -6.88 8.75
N LEU A 479 -21.13 -6.84 9.37
CA LEU A 479 -20.86 -7.19 10.75
C LEU A 479 -20.48 -5.90 11.50
N PRO A 480 -21.43 -5.25 12.19
CA PRO A 480 -21.20 -4.00 12.88
C PRO A 480 -20.60 -4.27 14.27
N THR A 481 -19.86 -3.31 14.79
CA THR A 481 -19.44 -3.24 16.19
C THR A 481 -19.14 -1.78 16.56
N LEU A 482 -19.23 -1.47 17.85
CA LEU A 482 -18.81 -0.18 18.39
C LEU A 482 -17.56 -0.37 19.25
N ILE A 483 -16.47 0.31 18.89
CA ILE A 483 -15.14 0.16 19.50
C ILE A 483 -14.75 1.51 20.08
N ASP A 484 -14.76 1.65 21.40
CA ASP A 484 -14.51 2.90 22.12
C ASP A 484 -15.38 4.06 21.61
N GLY A 485 -16.66 3.78 21.36
CA GLY A 485 -17.61 4.71 20.75
C GLY A 485 -17.46 4.91 19.24
N ARG A 486 -16.43 4.36 18.58
CA ARG A 486 -16.22 4.48 17.14
C ARG A 486 -16.91 3.35 16.38
N PRO A 487 -17.72 3.65 15.34
CA PRO A 487 -18.36 2.61 14.56
C PRO A 487 -17.34 1.87 13.69
N ALA A 488 -17.41 0.54 13.67
CA ALA A 488 -16.64 -0.30 12.77
C ALA A 488 -17.57 -1.34 12.13
N VAL A 489 -17.49 -1.49 10.81
CA VAL A 489 -18.31 -2.46 10.07
C VAL A 489 -17.44 -3.25 9.12
N ALA A 490 -17.34 -4.56 9.33
CA ALA A 490 -16.71 -5.47 8.38
C ALA A 490 -17.78 -6.01 7.41
N TYR A 491 -17.50 -6.02 6.11
CA TYR A 491 -18.51 -6.37 5.10
C TYR A 491 -17.88 -6.85 3.79
N THR A 492 -18.65 -7.58 2.99
CA THR A 492 -18.32 -7.84 1.58
C THR A 492 -18.64 -6.62 0.73
N ASN A 493 -17.63 -6.06 0.05
CA ASN A 493 -17.82 -4.94 -0.87
C ASN A 493 -18.40 -5.40 -2.23
N ARG A 494 -18.74 -4.42 -3.09
CA ARG A 494 -19.35 -4.67 -4.41
C ARG A 494 -18.53 -5.57 -5.34
N ASP A 495 -17.22 -5.63 -5.14
CA ASP A 495 -16.30 -6.42 -5.96
C ASP A 495 -16.10 -7.84 -5.37
N GLY A 496 -16.83 -8.19 -4.30
CA GLY A 496 -16.80 -9.51 -3.66
C GLY A 496 -15.65 -9.72 -2.69
N PHE A 497 -15.06 -8.65 -2.15
CA PHE A 497 -13.91 -8.72 -1.23
C PHE A 497 -14.23 -8.15 0.16
N LEU A 498 -13.55 -8.65 1.19
CA LEU A 498 -13.68 -8.15 2.56
C LEU A 498 -13.13 -6.71 2.68
N SER A 499 -13.86 -5.87 3.41
CA SER A 499 -13.47 -4.51 3.76
C SER A 499 -13.96 -4.17 5.18
N ILE A 500 -13.34 -3.18 5.80
CA ILE A 500 -13.71 -2.64 7.12
C ILE A 500 -13.95 -1.13 6.94
N ASP A 501 -15.11 -0.61 7.34
CA ASP A 501 -15.39 0.83 7.36
C ASP A 501 -15.35 1.33 8.80
N LEU A 502 -14.42 2.25 9.09
CA LEU A 502 -14.21 2.86 10.40
C LEU A 502 -14.74 4.30 10.49
N GLY A 503 -15.38 4.80 9.45
CA GLY A 503 -15.84 6.20 9.37
C GLY A 503 -17.33 6.37 9.05
N GLY A 504 -18.07 5.27 8.85
CA GLY A 504 -19.46 5.37 8.41
C GLY A 504 -19.60 5.86 6.96
N THR A 505 -18.53 5.78 6.17
CA THR A 505 -18.44 6.50 4.88
C THR A 505 -19.05 5.75 3.71
N VAL A 506 -19.25 4.45 3.84
CA VAL A 506 -19.73 3.55 2.78
C VAL A 506 -20.76 2.57 3.36
N THR A 507 -20.64 2.25 4.64
CA THR A 507 -21.61 1.49 5.43
C THR A 507 -21.68 2.06 6.84
N SER A 508 -22.78 1.84 7.56
CA SER A 508 -23.01 2.33 8.91
C SER A 508 -23.41 1.17 9.83
N LEU A 509 -23.50 1.40 11.14
CA LEU A 509 -23.97 0.36 12.08
C LEU A 509 -25.37 -0.17 11.70
N PHE A 510 -26.20 0.64 11.04
CA PHE A 510 -27.54 0.24 10.57
C PHE A 510 -27.49 -0.82 9.46
N ASP A 511 -26.39 -0.96 8.73
CA ASP A 511 -26.25 -2.04 7.75
C ASP A 511 -26.15 -3.43 8.40
N GLY A 512 -25.88 -3.53 9.70
CA GLY A 512 -25.88 -4.82 10.39
C GLY A 512 -26.78 -4.87 11.63
N SER A 513 -27.59 -3.83 11.84
CA SER A 513 -28.46 -3.72 13.00
C SER A 513 -29.74 -2.96 12.65
N THR A 514 -30.79 -3.16 13.43
CA THR A 514 -32.07 -2.46 13.23
C THR A 514 -32.43 -1.69 14.50
N PRO A 515 -32.80 -0.41 14.39
CA PRO A 515 -33.28 0.33 15.55
C PRO A 515 -34.61 -0.23 16.03
N THR A 516 -34.79 -0.31 17.35
CA THR A 516 -36.01 -0.89 17.93
C THR A 516 -36.94 0.16 18.53
N LYS A 517 -36.39 1.29 18.99
CA LYS A 517 -37.15 2.34 19.66
C LYS A 517 -36.53 3.73 19.44
N ALA A 518 -37.38 4.74 19.23
CA ALA A 518 -36.98 6.14 19.37
C ALA A 518 -37.07 6.53 20.85
N MET A 519 -35.94 6.95 21.42
CA MET A 519 -35.80 7.24 22.84
C MET A 519 -36.08 8.70 23.20
N SER A 520 -35.57 9.62 22.39
CA SER A 520 -35.63 11.06 22.67
C SER A 520 -35.50 11.88 21.39
N VAL A 521 -36.07 13.09 21.45
CA VAL A 521 -36.04 14.07 20.37
C VAL A 521 -35.71 15.42 20.98
N VAL A 522 -34.64 16.04 20.52
CA VAL A 522 -34.18 17.35 21.00
C VAL A 522 -34.05 18.29 19.81
N GLN A 523 -34.65 19.47 19.91
CA GLN A 523 -34.54 20.51 18.89
C GLN A 523 -33.54 21.58 19.32
N HIS A 524 -32.63 21.95 18.43
CA HIS A 524 -31.63 23.00 18.65
C HIS A 524 -31.16 23.55 17.31
N ASP A 525 -30.93 24.87 17.21
CA ASP A 525 -30.28 25.53 16.05
C ASP A 525 -30.73 25.10 14.64
N GLY A 526 -32.04 24.89 14.45
CA GLY A 526 -32.59 24.45 13.15
C GLY A 526 -32.37 22.97 12.81
N LEU A 527 -31.90 22.19 13.79
CA LEU A 527 -31.76 20.74 13.77
C LEU A 527 -32.71 20.06 14.78
N THR A 528 -32.93 18.78 14.54
CA THR A 528 -33.62 17.84 15.43
C THR A 528 -32.73 16.61 15.60
N SER A 529 -32.20 16.43 16.80
CA SER A 529 -31.49 15.22 17.19
C SER A 529 -32.50 14.15 17.56
N VAL A 530 -32.50 13.01 16.85
CA VAL A 530 -33.33 11.86 17.16
C VAL A 530 -32.46 10.72 17.65
N THR A 531 -32.72 10.26 18.87
CA THR A 531 -31.96 9.16 19.50
C THR A 531 -32.71 7.85 19.34
N VAL A 532 -32.03 6.82 18.83
CA VAL A 532 -32.54 5.45 18.70
C VAL A 532 -31.60 4.43 19.33
N ASP A 533 -32.15 3.36 19.88
CA ASP A 533 -31.37 2.23 20.38
C ASP A 533 -31.11 1.18 19.29
N LEU A 534 -29.90 0.64 19.26
CA LEU A 534 -29.41 -0.42 18.39
C LEU A 534 -28.99 -1.63 19.25
N PRO A 535 -29.95 -2.41 19.77
CA PRO A 535 -29.64 -3.54 20.65
C PRO A 535 -28.91 -4.65 19.89
N GLY A 536 -28.02 -5.36 20.59
CA GLY A 536 -27.28 -6.49 20.04
C GLY A 536 -26.11 -6.12 19.12
N VAL A 537 -25.85 -4.83 18.88
CA VAL A 537 -24.57 -4.39 18.28
C VAL A 537 -23.45 -4.72 19.25
N PRO A 538 -22.46 -5.56 18.88
CA PRO A 538 -21.33 -5.86 19.75
C PRO A 538 -20.57 -4.59 20.11
N VAL A 539 -20.27 -4.40 21.40
CA VAL A 539 -19.52 -3.26 21.90
C VAL A 539 -18.23 -3.69 22.58
N SER A 540 -17.21 -2.86 22.49
CA SER A 540 -15.93 -3.04 23.15
C SER A 540 -15.42 -1.68 23.64
N GLY A 541 -15.16 -1.58 24.94
CA GLY A 541 -14.79 -0.33 25.59
C GLY A 541 -15.97 0.61 25.79
N ASP A 542 -15.69 1.84 26.19
CA ASP A 542 -16.68 2.86 26.52
C ASP A 542 -16.52 4.09 25.62
N GLY A 543 -17.51 5.00 25.66
CA GLY A 543 -17.39 6.33 25.07
C GLY A 543 -18.37 6.60 23.94
N THR A 544 -18.09 7.70 23.23
CA THR A 544 -18.92 8.21 22.14
C THR A 544 -18.07 8.50 20.91
N GLY A 545 -18.62 8.33 19.73
CA GLY A 545 -17.95 8.66 18.47
C GLY A 545 -18.92 9.07 17.39
N ASP A 546 -18.40 9.72 16.36
CA ASP A 546 -19.21 10.23 15.26
C ASP A 546 -19.18 9.26 14.06
N GLY A 547 -20.19 9.38 13.21
CA GLY A 547 -20.31 8.66 11.95
C GLY A 547 -21.40 9.27 11.08
N GLN A 548 -21.84 8.53 10.07
CA GLN A 548 -22.83 8.98 9.11
C GLN A 548 -23.83 7.86 8.81
N VAL A 549 -25.07 8.24 8.49
CA VAL A 549 -26.09 7.34 7.96
C VAL A 549 -26.72 7.95 6.71
N GLU A 550 -26.91 7.13 5.69
CA GLU A 550 -27.58 7.56 4.46
C GLU A 550 -29.09 7.29 4.56
N LEU A 551 -29.90 8.33 4.39
CA LEU A 551 -31.35 8.29 4.51
C LEU A 551 -32.00 8.96 3.30
N THR A 552 -33.09 8.37 2.83
CA THR A 552 -33.98 9.00 1.83
C THR A 552 -34.98 9.88 2.57
N TYR A 553 -34.96 11.18 2.26
CA TYR A 553 -35.88 12.13 2.88
C TYR A 553 -37.10 12.41 1.99
N ARG A 554 -38.27 12.41 2.63
CA ARG A 554 -39.54 12.86 2.05
C ARG A 554 -40.10 13.95 2.95
N ARG A 555 -40.16 15.19 2.45
CA ARG A 555 -40.84 16.29 3.13
C ARG A 555 -42.32 15.98 3.24
N ASP A 556 -42.90 16.17 4.43
CA ASP A 556 -44.35 16.11 4.55
C ASP A 556 -44.95 17.26 3.73
N GLY A 557 -45.75 16.91 2.72
CA GLY A 557 -46.33 17.90 1.84
C GLY A 557 -47.16 18.89 2.63
N ILE A 558 -46.99 20.18 2.36
CA ILE A 558 -47.93 21.23 2.76
C ILE A 558 -49.33 20.70 2.45
N ARG A 559 -50.26 20.70 3.42
CA ARG A 559 -51.69 20.43 3.20
C ARG A 559 -52.23 21.49 2.23
N SER A 560 -51.98 21.34 0.93
CA SER A 560 -52.61 22.15 -0.10
C SER A 560 -53.85 21.40 -0.60
N GLN A 561 -54.94 22.14 -0.74
CA GLN A 561 -56.23 21.65 -1.26
C GLN A 561 -56.18 21.25 -2.76
N LEU A 562 -54.99 21.09 -3.34
CA LEU A 562 -54.82 20.83 -4.77
C LEU A 562 -55.03 19.35 -5.13
N VAL A 563 -55.80 19.15 -6.20
CA VAL A 563 -56.13 17.86 -6.82
C VAL A 563 -55.32 17.69 -8.12
N GLY A 564 -54.89 16.47 -8.45
CA GLY A 564 -54.26 16.14 -9.73
C GLY A 564 -52.73 16.28 -9.79
N THR A 565 -52.20 16.52 -10.99
CA THR A 565 -50.78 16.44 -11.40
C THR A 565 -49.82 17.27 -10.54
N ALA A 566 -50.30 18.34 -9.89
CA ALA A 566 -49.53 19.16 -8.94
C ALA A 566 -49.09 18.41 -7.66
N ARG A 567 -49.89 17.44 -7.16
CA ARG A 567 -49.47 16.54 -6.06
C ARG A 567 -48.32 15.63 -6.48
N ARG A 568 -48.20 15.30 -7.76
CA ARG A 568 -47.17 14.40 -8.29
C ARG A 568 -45.82 15.12 -8.43
N LEU A 569 -45.84 16.44 -8.69
CA LEU A 569 -44.66 17.32 -8.73
C LEU A 569 -44.11 17.66 -7.33
N LEU A 570 -44.97 17.73 -6.31
CA LEU A 570 -44.58 17.92 -4.89
C LEU A 570 -44.17 16.60 -4.19
N ARG A 571 -44.41 15.45 -4.81
CA ARG A 571 -43.96 14.11 -4.36
C ARG A 571 -42.55 13.79 -4.89
N ARG A 572 -41.57 14.66 -4.65
CA ARG A 572 -40.18 14.31 -4.92
C ARG A 572 -39.61 13.60 -3.70
N GLU A 573 -39.42 12.28 -3.80
CA GLU A 573 -38.38 11.64 -3.00
C GLU A 573 -37.07 12.36 -3.31
N HIS A 574 -36.45 12.92 -2.27
CA HIS A 574 -35.11 13.45 -2.43
C HIS A 574 -34.14 12.27 -2.60
N PRO A 575 -33.04 12.46 -3.34
CA PRO A 575 -31.99 11.45 -3.39
C PRO A 575 -31.52 11.13 -1.97
N ALA A 576 -31.04 9.91 -1.78
CA ALA A 576 -30.45 9.48 -0.53
C ALA A 576 -29.36 10.48 -0.10
N THR A 577 -29.43 10.93 1.14
CA THR A 577 -28.59 12.00 1.69
C THR A 577 -27.95 11.51 2.99
N ARG A 578 -26.71 11.93 3.26
CA ARG A 578 -26.00 11.55 4.48
C ARG A 578 -26.32 12.52 5.61
N PHE A 579 -26.59 11.95 6.77
CA PHE A 579 -26.86 12.67 8.01
C PHE A 579 -25.82 12.28 9.06
N PRO A 580 -25.28 13.24 9.83
CA PRO A 580 -24.40 12.95 10.95
C PRO A 580 -25.08 12.09 12.00
N VAL A 581 -24.33 11.16 12.57
CA VAL A 581 -24.77 10.31 13.67
C VAL A 581 -23.72 10.30 14.76
N ARG A 582 -24.12 10.50 16.01
CA ARG A 582 -23.28 10.23 17.17
C ARG A 582 -23.67 8.91 17.80
N TYR A 583 -22.69 8.03 17.97
CA TYR A 583 -22.84 6.74 18.61
C TYR A 583 -22.37 6.79 20.06
N ALA A 584 -23.02 6.00 20.92
CA ALA A 584 -22.63 5.80 22.32
C ALA A 584 -22.77 4.32 22.68
N VAL A 585 -21.84 3.83 23.50
CA VAL A 585 -21.91 2.46 24.06
C VAL A 585 -23.02 2.39 25.11
N THR A 586 -23.78 1.29 25.11
CA THR A 586 -24.76 0.95 26.14
C THR A 586 -24.53 -0.48 26.65
N GLU A 587 -25.18 -0.86 27.75
CA GLU A 587 -25.06 -2.21 28.34
C GLU A 587 -25.50 -3.32 27.36
N ASP A 588 -26.55 -3.06 26.57
CA ASP A 588 -27.15 -4.03 25.65
C ASP A 588 -26.79 -3.81 24.16
N GLY A 589 -25.85 -2.90 23.86
CA GLY A 589 -25.41 -2.63 22.50
C GLY A 589 -25.00 -1.17 22.28
N ALA A 590 -25.61 -0.52 21.28
CA ALA A 590 -25.27 0.85 20.93
C ALA A 590 -26.50 1.76 20.91
N ARG A 591 -26.25 3.06 21.03
CA ARG A 591 -27.24 4.12 20.81
C ARG A 591 -26.76 5.03 19.71
N ALA A 592 -27.66 5.46 18.83
CA ALA A 592 -27.38 6.36 17.72
C ALA A 592 -28.23 7.62 17.84
N THR A 593 -27.58 8.78 17.84
CA THR A 593 -28.22 10.10 17.81
C THR A 593 -28.03 10.69 16.42
N ILE A 594 -29.11 10.77 15.64
CA ILE A 594 -29.09 11.22 14.26
C ILE A 594 -29.46 12.71 14.21
N GLU A 595 -28.62 13.52 13.59
CA GLU A 595 -28.88 14.95 13.38
C GLU A 595 -29.66 15.15 12.08
N LEU A 596 -30.93 15.57 12.21
CA LEU A 596 -31.84 15.81 11.10
C LEU A 596 -32.22 17.29 11.01
N PRO A 597 -32.60 17.82 9.84
CA PRO A 597 -33.23 19.15 9.75
C PRO A 597 -34.48 19.27 10.64
N SER A 598 -34.74 20.44 11.24
CA SER A 598 -35.97 20.70 12.01
C SER A 598 -37.27 20.65 11.21
N GLU A 599 -37.20 20.53 9.88
CA GLU A 599 -38.39 20.43 9.05
C GLU A 599 -39.11 19.09 9.25
N SER A 600 -40.44 19.14 9.35
CA SER A 600 -41.25 17.93 9.41
C SER A 600 -41.08 17.08 8.14
N GLY A 601 -40.94 15.78 8.33
CA GLY A 601 -40.89 14.84 7.22
C GLY A 601 -40.51 13.44 7.66
N ARG A 602 -40.47 12.55 6.66
CA ARG A 602 -40.16 11.14 6.83
C ARG A 602 -38.79 10.82 6.25
N TYR A 603 -37.91 10.33 7.10
CA TYR A 603 -36.56 9.88 6.76
C TYR A 603 -36.57 8.36 6.74
N GLN A 604 -36.27 7.75 5.60
CA GLN A 604 -36.30 6.31 5.41
C GLN A 604 -34.89 5.77 5.19
N TRP A 605 -34.52 4.78 6.00
CA TRP A 605 -33.37 3.93 5.71
C TRP A 605 -33.84 2.67 5.00
N ARG A 606 -33.04 2.21 4.03
CA ARG A 606 -33.27 0.92 3.38
C ARG A 606 -32.00 0.08 3.48
N PRO A 607 -32.13 -1.24 3.71
CA PRO A 607 -31.00 -2.15 3.63
C PRO A 607 -30.30 -1.98 2.29
N SER A 608 -28.98 -1.82 2.34
CA SER A 608 -28.18 -1.91 1.15
C SER A 608 -28.19 -3.34 0.62
N GLU A 609 -27.85 -3.54 -0.66
CA GLU A 609 -27.64 -4.88 -1.23
C GLU A 609 -26.58 -5.70 -0.45
N ARG A 610 -25.77 -5.04 0.38
CA ARG A 610 -24.72 -5.64 1.21
C ARG A 610 -25.25 -6.21 2.53
N SER A 611 -26.51 -5.94 2.84
CA SER A 611 -27.18 -6.36 4.07
C SER A 611 -28.52 -7.01 3.77
N PRO A 612 -28.52 -8.12 2.99
CA PRO A 612 -29.75 -8.78 2.59
C PRO A 612 -30.50 -9.30 3.82
N GLY A 613 -31.81 -9.07 3.86
CA GLY A 613 -32.70 -9.59 4.91
C GLY A 613 -32.89 -8.70 6.13
N LEU A 614 -32.22 -7.54 6.23
CA LEU A 614 -32.57 -6.56 7.26
C LEU A 614 -33.92 -5.88 6.96
N PRO A 615 -34.75 -5.60 7.98
CA PRO A 615 -35.95 -4.79 7.79
C PRO A 615 -35.58 -3.33 7.49
N SER A 616 -36.33 -2.70 6.60
CA SER A 616 -36.21 -1.25 6.41
C SER A 616 -36.87 -0.50 7.56
N TRP A 617 -36.48 0.75 7.79
CA TRP A 617 -37.09 1.55 8.86
C TRP A 617 -37.22 3.02 8.46
N ALA A 618 -38.12 3.72 9.14
CA ALA A 618 -38.36 5.14 8.90
C ALA A 618 -38.57 5.91 10.20
N LEU A 619 -38.03 7.13 10.24
CA LEU A 619 -38.29 8.13 11.26
C LEU A 619 -39.22 9.19 10.69
N SER A 620 -40.41 9.32 11.27
CA SER A 620 -41.32 10.43 10.97
C SER A 620 -41.15 11.50 12.04
N VAL A 621 -40.60 12.65 11.67
CA VAL A 621 -40.34 13.77 12.58
C VAL A 621 -41.40 14.85 12.33
N ALA A 622 -42.15 15.23 13.36
CA ALA A 622 -43.12 16.31 13.30
C ALA A 622 -43.33 16.95 14.68
N ASN A 623 -43.37 18.28 14.72
CA ASN A 623 -43.69 19.06 15.93
C ASN A 623 -42.89 18.66 17.18
N GLY A 624 -41.58 18.43 17.04
CA GLY A 624 -40.71 18.06 18.17
C GLY A 624 -40.86 16.61 18.65
N ALA A 625 -41.60 15.77 17.93
CA ALA A 625 -41.70 14.34 18.17
C ALA A 625 -41.18 13.53 16.98
N ALA A 626 -40.70 12.31 17.24
CA ALA A 626 -40.23 11.40 16.22
C ALA A 626 -40.81 10.01 16.48
N ASN A 627 -41.39 9.41 15.43
CA ASN A 627 -41.92 8.05 15.48
C ASN A 627 -41.08 7.15 14.58
N LEU A 628 -40.51 6.09 15.17
CA LEU A 628 -39.81 5.04 14.45
C LEU A 628 -40.80 3.98 13.98
N THR A 629 -40.74 3.61 12.71
CA THR A 629 -41.47 2.48 12.12
C THR A 629 -40.47 1.53 11.49
N VAL A 630 -40.54 0.25 11.84
CA VAL A 630 -39.70 -0.81 11.26
C VAL A 630 -40.59 -1.69 10.40
N ASP A 631 -40.32 -1.70 9.10
CA ASP A 631 -41.03 -2.52 8.13
C ASP A 631 -40.40 -3.91 8.13
N ARG A 632 -41.11 -4.91 8.67
CA ARG A 632 -40.63 -6.30 8.69
C ARG A 632 -40.44 -6.80 7.26
N ALA A 633 -39.26 -7.36 6.99
CA ALA A 633 -38.85 -7.88 5.68
C ALA A 633 -39.71 -9.06 5.21
#